data_AF-A0A836Q4M6-F1
#
_entry.id   AF-A0A836Q4M6-F1
#
_cell.length_a   1.000
_cell.length_b   1.000
_cell.length_c   1.000
_cell.angle_alpha   90.00
_cell.angle_beta   90.00
_cell.angle_gamma   90.00
#
_symmetry.space_group_name_H-M   'P 1'
#
loop_
_entity.id
_entity.type
_entity.pdbx_description
1 polymer ?
#
loop_
_entity_poly.entity_id
_entity_poly.type
_entity_poly.pdbx_seq_one_letter_code
_entity_poly.pdbx_strand_id
1 'polypeptide(L)'
;MFSNLFNDILANPIVQQMHTYMPHVLLAIALGAGIGLERRHHNKIAGVRTHLLVCVSSCIITLMGAMVVKAAGEGDATRIAGQI
;
A
#
# COMPACT_ATOMS: atom_id res chain seq x y z
N MET A 1 33.97 -7.65 -3.36
CA MET A 1 33.07 -8.79 -3.68
C MET A 1 31.73 -8.65 -2.97
N PHE A 2 31.68 -8.57 -1.63
CA PHE A 2 30.43 -8.34 -0.88
C PHE A 2 29.76 -6.97 -1.17
N SER A 3 30.56 -5.92 -1.44
CA SER A 3 30.08 -4.58 -1.83
C SER A 3 29.37 -4.56 -3.19
N ASN A 4 29.85 -5.35 -4.16
CA ASN A 4 29.24 -5.43 -5.49
C ASN A 4 27.95 -6.26 -5.43
N LEU A 5 27.93 -7.34 -4.64
CA LEU A 5 26.73 -8.14 -4.37
C LEU A 5 25.58 -7.28 -3.81
N PHE A 6 25.87 -6.36 -2.90
CA PHE A 6 24.86 -5.47 -2.34
C PHE A 6 24.36 -4.44 -3.36
N ASN A 7 25.25 -3.89 -4.19
CA ASN A 7 24.87 -3.01 -5.29
C ASN A 7 24.04 -3.73 -6.35
N ASP A 8 24.37 -4.98 -6.66
CA ASP A 8 23.61 -5.82 -7.58
C ASP A 8 22.22 -6.13 -7.00
N ILE A 9 22.15 -6.44 -5.70
CA ILE A 9 20.89 -6.62 -4.97
C ILE A 9 20.04 -5.34 -5.00
N LEU A 10 20.64 -4.18 -4.75
CA LEU A 10 19.93 -2.90 -4.81
C LEU A 10 19.52 -2.51 -6.23
N ALA A 11 20.28 -2.91 -7.25
CA ALA A 11 19.98 -2.65 -8.66
C ALA A 11 18.87 -3.58 -9.22
N ASN A 12 18.48 -4.63 -8.49
CA ASN A 12 17.42 -5.53 -8.95
C ASN A 12 16.06 -4.79 -9.04
N PRO A 13 15.32 -4.94 -10.16
CA PRO A 13 14.04 -4.27 -10.36
C PRO A 13 13.00 -4.68 -9.29
N ILE A 14 13.08 -5.90 -8.78
CA ILE A 14 12.23 -6.40 -7.69
C ILE A 14 12.47 -5.61 -6.40
N VAL A 15 13.74 -5.34 -6.04
CA VAL A 15 14.11 -4.61 -4.83
C VAL A 15 13.69 -3.13 -4.96
N GLN A 16 13.83 -2.55 -6.15
CA GLN A 16 13.36 -1.20 -6.46
C GLN A 16 11.84 -1.07 -6.37
N GLN A 17 11.10 -2.06 -6.88
CA GLN A 17 9.64 -2.11 -6.74
C GLN A 17 9.22 -2.23 -5.27
N MET A 18 9.89 -3.08 -4.49
CA MET A 18 9.61 -3.18 -3.06
C MET A 18 9.84 -1.87 -2.32
N HIS A 19 10.95 -1.16 -2.59
CA HIS A 19 11.22 0.15 -2.00
C HIS A 19 10.14 1.19 -2.35
N THR A 20 9.59 1.14 -3.57
CA THR A 20 8.58 2.10 -4.04
C THR A 20 7.22 1.89 -3.37
N TYR A 21 6.84 0.65 -3.08
CA TYR A 21 5.51 0.32 -2.54
C TYR A 21 5.46 0.26 -1.00
N MET A 22 6.58 -0.02 -0.33
CA MET A 22 6.69 -0.04 1.14
C MET A 22 6.16 1.23 1.85
N PRO A 23 6.50 2.46 1.41
CA PRO A 23 6.05 3.67 2.11
C PRO A 23 4.53 3.89 2.03
N HIS A 24 3.89 3.47 0.93
CA HIS A 24 2.44 3.61 0.75
C HIS A 24 1.67 2.75 1.77
N VAL A 25 2.11 1.50 1.94
CA VAL A 25 1.51 0.58 2.91
C VAL A 25 1.75 1.03 4.35
N LEU A 26 2.97 1.50 4.66
CA LEU A 26 3.28 2.05 5.98
C LEU A 26 2.42 3.29 6.30
N LEU A 27 2.24 4.18 5.33
CA LEU A 27 1.39 5.36 5.49
C LEU A 27 -0.09 4.96 5.66
N ALA A 28 -0.60 4.01 4.88
CA ALA A 28 -1.95 3.49 5.03
C ALA A 28 -2.19 2.85 6.41
N ILE A 29 -1.20 2.13 6.94
CA ILE A 29 -1.24 1.57 8.30
C ILE A 29 -1.26 2.68 9.35
N ALA A 30 -0.38 3.67 9.23
CA ALA A 30 -0.30 4.79 10.17
C ALA A 30 -1.60 5.59 10.20
N LEU A 31 -2.16 5.91 9.04
CA LEU A 31 -3.43 6.63 8.90
C LEU A 31 -4.62 5.80 9.42
N GLY A 32 -4.72 4.52 9.03
CA GLY A 32 -5.78 3.63 9.50
C GLY A 32 -5.73 3.41 11.01
N ALA A 33 -4.53 3.30 11.58
CA ALA A 33 -4.34 3.22 13.03
C ALA A 33 -4.72 4.54 13.72
N GLY A 34 -4.31 5.69 13.18
CA GLY A 34 -4.66 7.02 13.72
C GLY A 34 -6.16 7.26 13.76
N ILE A 35 -6.86 7.07 12.64
CA ILE A 35 -8.33 7.18 12.54
C ILE A 35 -9.00 6.21 13.52
N GLY A 36 -8.48 4.98 13.57
CA GLY A 36 -8.96 3.94 14.46
C GLY A 36 -8.86 4.30 15.95
N LEU A 37 -7.76 4.94 16.36
CA LEU A 37 -7.52 5.37 17.74
C LEU A 37 -8.41 6.55 18.12
N GLU A 38 -8.54 7.52 17.22
CA GLU A 38 -9.44 8.67 17.40
C GLU A 38 -10.90 8.21 17.54
N ARG A 39 -11.36 7.27 16.72
CA ARG A 39 -12.71 6.72 16.84
C ARG A 39 -12.95 5.96 18.15
N ARG A 40 -11.93 5.23 18.64
CA ARG A 40 -12.00 4.57 19.94
C ARG A 40 -12.12 5.59 21.08
N HIS A 41 -11.39 6.69 21.00
CA HIS A 41 -11.47 7.78 21.98
C HIS A 41 -12.87 8.43 22.01
N HIS A 42 -13.53 8.54 20.86
CA HIS A 42 -14.89 9.07 20.74
C HIS A 42 -16.01 8.03 21.00
N ASN A 43 -15.70 6.89 21.65
CA ASN A 43 -16.66 5.82 21.99
C ASN A 43 -17.48 5.29 20.80
N LYS A 44 -16.90 5.28 19.59
CA LYS A 44 -17.53 4.66 18.41
C LYS A 44 -17.25 3.15 18.39
N ILE A 45 -18.23 2.37 17.93
CA ILE A 45 -18.19 0.90 17.89
C ILE A 45 -17.11 0.36 16.93
N ALA A 46 -16.81 1.11 15.85
CA ALA A 46 -15.74 0.80 14.91
C ALA A 46 -14.38 1.23 15.48
N GLY A 47 -13.56 0.25 15.86
CA GLY A 47 -12.26 0.45 16.50
C GLY A 47 -11.07 0.47 15.53
N VAL A 48 -9.87 0.37 16.09
CA VAL A 48 -8.60 0.41 15.34
C VAL A 48 -8.50 -0.70 14.30
N ARG A 49 -8.95 -1.91 14.63
CA ARG A 49 -8.85 -3.08 13.73
C ARG A 49 -9.64 -2.88 12.44
N THR A 50 -10.82 -2.23 12.49
CA THR A 50 -11.67 -2.05 11.30
C THR A 50 -11.09 -0.99 10.37
N HIS A 51 -10.71 0.19 10.89
CA HIS A 51 -10.15 1.25 10.06
C HIS A 51 -8.78 0.90 9.49
N LEU A 52 -7.96 0.16 10.23
CA LEU A 52 -6.70 -0.36 9.75
C LEU A 52 -6.89 -1.31 8.55
N LEU A 53 -7.77 -2.31 8.68
CA LEU A 53 -8.02 -3.27 7.59
C LEU A 53 -8.58 -2.59 6.34
N VAL A 54 -9.48 -1.61 6.49
CA VAL A 54 -10.06 -0.84 5.38
C VAL A 54 -9.00 0.02 4.67
N CYS A 55 -8.15 0.73 5.42
CA CYS A 55 -7.08 1.53 4.81
C CYS A 55 -6.07 0.65 4.07
N VAL A 56 -5.69 -0.48 4.66
CA VAL A 56 -4.73 -1.41 4.05
C VAL A 56 -5.33 -2.08 2.81
N SER A 57 -6.58 -2.54 2.86
CA SER A 57 -7.23 -3.16 1.70
C SER A 57 -7.39 -2.19 0.54
N SER A 58 -7.81 -0.94 0.82
CA SER A 58 -7.91 0.12 -0.18
C SER A 58 -6.55 0.39 -0.84
N CYS A 59 -5.48 0.52 -0.05
CA CYS A 59 -4.13 0.70 -0.57
C CYS A 59 -3.69 -0.46 -1.48
N ILE A 60 -3.97 -1.71 -1.10
CA ILE A 60 -3.61 -2.89 -1.90
C ILE A 60 -4.37 -2.92 -3.21
N ILE A 61 -5.68 -2.62 -3.21
CA ILE A 61 -6.51 -2.62 -4.43
C ILE A 61 -6.05 -1.54 -5.40
N THR A 62 -5.75 -0.32 -4.91
CA THR A 62 -5.19 0.75 -5.74
C THR A 62 -3.84 0.34 -6.32
N LEU A 63 -2.98 -0.29 -5.53
CA LEU A 63 -1.68 -0.76 -6.00
C LEU A 63 -1.80 -1.85 -7.06
N MET A 64 -2.72 -2.80 -6.86
CA MET A 64 -3.03 -3.82 -7.86
C MET A 64 -3.51 -3.19 -9.17
N GLY A 65 -4.41 -2.22 -9.11
CA GLY A 65 -4.88 -1.51 -10.31
C GLY A 65 -3.73 -0.84 -11.08
N ALA A 66 -2.84 -0.16 -10.36
CA ALA A 66 -1.65 0.47 -10.96
C ALA A 66 -0.70 -0.56 -11.58
N MET A 67 -0.49 -1.71 -10.92
CA MET A 67 0.35 -2.80 -11.43
C MET A 67 -0.25 -3.43 -12.70
N VAL A 68 -1.56 -3.68 -12.71
CA VAL A 68 -2.26 -4.26 -13.87
C VAL A 68 -2.18 -3.33 -15.07
N VAL A 69 -2.41 -2.02 -14.90
CA VAL A 69 -2.28 -1.05 -16.00
C VAL A 69 -0.85 -0.94 -16.48
N LYS A 70 0.13 -0.91 -15.57
CA LYS A 70 1.55 -0.89 -15.93
C LYS A 70 1.96 -2.14 -16.72
N ALA A 71 1.37 -3.30 -16.42
CA ALA A 71 1.63 -4.55 -17.14
C ALA A 71 0.89 -4.64 -18.48
N ALA A 72 -0.33 -4.11 -18.57
CA ALA A 72 -1.14 -4.11 -19.78
C ALA A 72 -0.70 -3.05 -20.81
N GLY A 73 0.03 -2.01 -20.38
CA GLY A 73 0.51 -0.92 -21.23
C GLY A 73 -0.53 0.18 -21.49
N GLU A 74 -1.82 -0.14 -21.41
CA GLU A 74 -2.95 0.80 -21.50
C GLU A 74 -4.06 0.41 -20.52
N GLY A 75 -4.74 1.41 -19.95
CA GLY A 75 -5.87 1.21 -19.05
C GLY A 75 -5.98 2.30 -17.98
N ASP A 76 -7.15 2.38 -17.35
CA ASP A 76 -7.42 3.30 -16.24
C ASP A 76 -7.41 2.51 -14.91
N ALA A 77 -6.37 2.74 -14.11
CA ALA A 77 -6.13 2.04 -12.85
C ALA A 77 -7.21 2.35 -11.80
N THR A 78 -7.87 3.50 -11.93
CA THR A 78 -8.92 3.97 -11.03
C THR A 78 -10.20 3.16 -11.20
N ARG A 79 -10.41 2.46 -12.32
CA ARG A 79 -11.62 1.64 -12.55
C ARG A 79 -11.74 0.46 -11.60
N ILE A 80 -10.62 -0.14 -11.18
CA ILE A 80 -10.63 -1.25 -10.22
C ILE A 80 -10.95 -0.73 -8.81
N ALA A 81 -10.41 0.44 -8.46
CA ALA A 81 -10.70 1.08 -7.17
C ALA A 81 -12.08 1.76 -7.11
N GLY A 82 -12.66 2.13 -8.24
CA GLY A 82 -13.97 2.80 -8.33
C GLY A 82 -15.17 1.84 -8.44
N GLN A 83 -14.93 0.52 -8.50
CA GLN A 83 -15.98 -0.51 -8.55
C GLN A 83 -16.34 -1.09 -7.16
N ILE A 84 -15.69 -0.60 -6.11
CA ILE A 84 -15.87 -0.99 -4.70
C ILE A 84 -16.70 0.08 -3.99
#